data_AF-A0A7C7PXB7-F1
#
_entry.id   AF-A0A7C7PXB7-F1
#
_cell.length_a   1.000
_cell.length_b   1.000
_cell.length_c   1.000
_cell.angle_alpha   90.00
_cell.angle_beta   90.00
_cell.angle_gamma   90.00
#
_symmetry.space_group_name_H-M   'P 1'
#
loop_
_entity.id
_entity.type
_entity.pdbx_description
1 polymer ?
#
loop_
_entity_poly.entity_id
_entity_poly.type
_entity_poly.pdbx_seq_one_letter_code
_entity_poly.pdbx_strand_id
1 'polypeptide(L)'
;MDKCHRAGLLVGMHVWCSKVSKWDAYVTPHPDARLYKDRVATLAEDVTRLQRTIRTVESLTDWPGEEQCLREGVDRSIYRYAIIGDEIIHYGGLLPDSKGLRLCERGACGTIPREHRAGDKLYHIGIDPSIRMFMVDLDTDILDEIADRVAHVFNYCGFDMVYFDGVEDVPYPFWHYVAKFQMAVWRRFKRKPIVCQGTFYVHYTWHIFSRCGTIDYMAVNPKRDLRKRALSNMLRMKANLMPAEIGWFPWRSPSGNRAGTQVDDIELLCSKATAWDCAFSVVGKVLEHANNDELLDVMGTWERLRLSGYFSEKLKRAMKPFDKRHTLLRLNNRWRILEQHPIEKPAGRDDVRAYLIDSGDGTLAAYWHTWGKGTITIRLTGEEFKLTDFKGNAVEFKRDGDMLILPLGKRYILHCGRLPRDQIATAFQKAVVEFGPGVAIWLQAEDAYKLVGGMVKGSQIGLRDDGAFGDFIVSRIPATPRAIPECYAEYRIRVPHAGAYYIWGRFKYPSGGGQSFAFILAGEPATGALSKAIGNSAVKALQWHWDSQSSGDAIPPGSGRRMVRFKKGINTFRIYAREASDDPKRNPRLDMILITDNAIYVPKDADAMQRVN
;
A
#
# COMPACT_ATOMS: atom_id res chain seq x y z
N MET A 1 -16.30 5.84 13.14
CA MET A 1 -16.85 4.51 12.82
C MET A 1 -18.26 4.59 12.28
N ASP A 2 -19.13 5.44 12.83
CA ASP A 2 -20.53 5.53 12.42
C ASP A 2 -20.75 5.83 10.93
N LYS A 3 -19.85 6.60 10.29
CA LYS A 3 -19.90 6.83 8.85
C LYS A 3 -19.70 5.53 8.05
N CYS A 4 -18.84 4.63 8.52
CA CYS A 4 -18.61 3.31 7.92
C CYS A 4 -19.82 2.41 8.13
N HIS A 5 -20.34 2.33 9.36
CA HIS A 5 -21.52 1.52 9.67
C HIS A 5 -22.77 1.96 8.92
N ARG A 6 -23.02 3.28 8.81
CA ARG A 6 -24.12 3.82 7.98
C ARG A 6 -23.97 3.48 6.50
N ALA A 7 -22.75 3.24 6.03
CA ALA A 7 -22.48 2.78 4.67
C ALA A 7 -22.57 1.24 4.53
N GLY A 8 -22.96 0.52 5.59
CA GLY A 8 -23.03 -0.94 5.60
C GLY A 8 -21.69 -1.65 5.74
N LEU A 9 -20.62 -0.94 6.12
CA LEU A 9 -19.29 -1.50 6.33
C LEU A 9 -19.08 -1.86 7.80
N LEU A 10 -18.67 -3.10 8.06
CA LEU A 10 -18.16 -3.53 9.36
C LEU A 10 -16.73 -3.06 9.53
N VAL A 11 -16.33 -2.72 10.76
CA VAL A 11 -14.98 -2.21 11.03
C VAL A 11 -14.28 -3.05 12.09
N GLY A 12 -13.03 -3.42 11.82
CA GLY A 12 -12.18 -4.18 12.74
C GLY A 12 -11.09 -3.36 13.41
N MET A 13 -10.65 -3.84 14.57
CA MET A 13 -9.46 -3.38 15.29
C MET A 13 -8.33 -4.39 15.12
N HIS A 14 -7.14 -3.88 14.81
CA HIS A 14 -5.90 -4.65 14.86
C HIS A 14 -5.11 -4.23 16.10
N VAL A 15 -4.74 -5.18 16.96
CA VAL A 15 -4.06 -4.88 18.23
C VAL A 15 -2.74 -5.67 18.34
N TRP A 16 -1.67 -4.95 18.66
CA TRP A 16 -0.43 -5.57 19.10
C TRP A 16 -0.57 -6.03 20.55
N CYS A 17 -0.47 -7.33 20.77
CA CYS A 17 -0.68 -7.93 22.08
C CYS A 17 0.54 -7.74 22.99
N SER A 18 0.31 -7.53 24.29
CA SER A 18 1.33 -7.62 25.36
C SER A 18 2.61 -6.77 25.19
N LYS A 19 2.56 -5.67 24.42
CA LYS A 19 3.72 -4.80 24.16
C LYS A 19 3.34 -3.33 24.15
N VAL A 20 4.35 -2.49 24.36
CA VAL A 20 4.26 -1.03 24.35
C VAL A 20 5.36 -0.43 23.46
N SER A 21 5.03 0.68 22.81
CA SER A 21 5.99 1.45 22.01
C SER A 21 7.08 2.02 22.91
N LYS A 22 8.30 2.21 22.37
CA LYS A 22 9.40 2.92 23.07
C LYS A 22 9.09 4.38 23.39
N TRP A 23 8.01 4.91 22.81
CA TRP A 23 7.52 6.27 23.01
C TRP A 23 6.18 6.30 23.76
N ASP A 24 5.74 5.16 24.30
CA ASP A 24 4.53 5.08 25.12
C ASP A 24 4.75 5.74 26.49
N ALA A 25 3.68 6.20 27.12
CA ALA A 25 3.71 6.75 28.46
C ALA A 25 4.16 5.72 29.52
N TYR A 26 4.05 4.42 29.23
CA TYR A 26 4.65 3.37 30.06
C TYR A 26 6.18 3.27 29.96
N VAL A 27 6.81 4.01 29.05
CA VAL A 27 8.25 3.95 28.80
C VAL A 27 8.92 5.29 29.08
N THR A 28 8.32 6.39 28.63
CA THR A 28 8.95 7.71 28.63
C THR A 28 8.13 8.75 29.41
N PRO A 29 8.76 9.59 30.25
CA PRO A 29 10.19 9.63 30.58
C PRO A 29 10.60 8.66 31.71
N HIS A 30 9.63 7.99 32.35
CA HIS A 30 9.86 7.03 33.42
C HIS A 30 9.37 5.63 32.96
N PRO A 31 10.27 4.64 32.84
CA PRO A 31 9.87 3.30 32.44
C PRO A 31 9.07 2.63 33.56
N ASP A 32 7.91 2.06 33.20
CA ASP A 32 7.06 1.34 34.15
C ASP A 32 7.80 0.12 34.70
N ALA A 33 7.75 -0.06 36.03
CA ALA A 33 8.41 -1.18 36.70
C ALA A 33 7.86 -2.55 36.25
N ARG A 34 6.70 -2.59 35.60
CA ARG A 34 6.02 -3.79 35.10
C ARG A 34 6.37 -4.12 33.64
N LEU A 35 7.36 -3.45 33.04
CA LEU A 35 7.97 -3.95 31.81
C LEU A 35 8.59 -5.33 32.05
N TYR A 36 8.46 -6.24 31.09
CA TYR A 36 8.95 -7.60 31.22
C TYR A 36 10.47 -7.63 31.23
N LYS A 37 11.04 -8.26 32.26
CA LYS A 37 12.48 -8.38 32.49
C LYS A 37 12.87 -9.84 32.41
N ASP A 38 13.61 -10.21 31.38
CA ASP A 38 14.00 -11.60 31.12
C ASP A 38 15.34 -11.98 31.76
N ARG A 39 16.16 -11.00 32.16
CA ARG A 39 17.44 -11.20 32.85
C ARG A 39 17.71 -10.11 33.88
N VAL A 40 18.56 -10.43 34.86
CA VAL A 40 18.99 -9.52 35.92
C VAL A 40 20.48 -9.69 36.19
N ALA A 41 21.13 -8.58 36.52
CA ALA A 41 22.48 -8.52 37.05
C ALA A 41 22.55 -7.42 38.13
N THR A 42 23.67 -7.35 38.83
CA THR A 42 23.94 -6.39 39.90
C THR A 42 25.12 -5.51 39.50
N LEU A 43 25.01 -4.20 39.70
CA LEU A 43 26.12 -3.28 39.46
C LEU A 43 27.28 -3.59 40.40
N ALA A 44 28.48 -3.73 39.84
CA ALA A 44 29.70 -3.98 40.62
C ALA A 44 30.30 -2.70 41.23
N GLU A 45 29.95 -1.54 40.68
CA GLU A 45 30.49 -0.23 41.04
C GLU A 45 29.45 0.87 40.78
N ASP A 46 29.68 2.05 41.35
CA ASP A 46 28.86 3.23 41.07
C ASP A 46 28.97 3.62 39.59
N VAL A 47 27.86 4.08 39.01
CA VAL A 47 27.76 4.47 37.60
C VAL A 47 27.41 5.95 37.51
N THR A 48 28.32 6.75 36.94
CA THR A 48 28.10 8.19 36.73
C THR A 48 27.16 8.44 35.55
N ARG A 49 26.54 9.62 35.43
CA ARG A 49 25.57 9.95 34.34
C ARG A 49 26.14 9.88 32.91
N LEU A 50 27.45 10.00 32.76
CA LEU A 50 28.14 10.03 31.45
C LEU A 50 28.87 8.72 31.14
N GLN A 51 28.85 7.75 32.08
CA GLN A 51 29.60 6.52 31.93
C GLN A 51 29.07 5.70 30.76
N ARG A 52 29.98 5.26 29.89
CA ARG A 52 29.67 4.47 28.69
C ARG A 52 29.97 2.97 28.85
N THR A 53 30.44 2.58 30.02
CA THR A 53 30.71 1.19 30.41
C THR A 53 30.10 0.93 31.78
N ILE A 54 29.42 -0.20 31.94
CA ILE A 54 28.74 -0.54 33.19
C ILE A 54 29.21 -1.92 33.63
N ARG A 55 29.89 -2.01 34.76
CA ARG A 55 30.40 -3.26 35.31
C ARG A 55 29.33 -3.98 36.13
N THR A 56 29.30 -5.31 36.01
CA THR A 56 28.39 -6.18 36.76
C THR A 56 29.15 -7.19 37.60
N VAL A 57 28.54 -7.63 38.71
CA VAL A 57 29.09 -8.67 39.57
C VAL A 57 29.04 -10.02 38.85
N GLU A 58 27.88 -10.32 38.27
CA GLU A 58 27.60 -11.53 37.50
C GLU A 58 28.12 -11.42 36.06
N SER A 59 28.37 -12.57 35.44
CA SER A 59 28.65 -12.65 34.00
C SER A 59 27.36 -12.41 33.20
N LEU A 60 27.48 -11.66 32.11
CA LEU A 60 26.41 -11.35 31.17
C LEU A 60 26.46 -12.23 29.92
N THR A 61 27.14 -13.39 29.96
CA THR A 61 27.30 -14.28 28.80
C THR A 61 25.98 -14.67 28.14
N ASP A 62 24.90 -14.78 28.93
CA ASP A 62 23.57 -15.12 28.42
C ASP A 62 22.82 -13.90 27.86
N TRP A 63 23.33 -12.67 28.02
CA TRP A 63 22.73 -11.44 27.50
C TRP A 63 23.08 -11.22 26.01
N PRO A 64 22.29 -10.45 25.25
CA PRO A 64 22.58 -10.21 23.83
C PRO A 64 23.89 -9.44 23.62
N GLY A 65 24.94 -10.15 23.18
CA GLY A 65 26.25 -9.60 22.81
C GLY A 65 26.51 -9.52 21.30
N GLU A 66 27.64 -8.94 20.89
CA GLU A 66 27.98 -8.65 19.47
C GLU A 66 28.13 -9.92 18.60
N GLU A 67 28.76 -10.97 19.12
CA GLU A 67 29.06 -12.19 18.35
C GLU A 67 27.81 -13.05 18.08
N GLN A 68 26.86 -13.06 19.01
CA GLN A 68 25.55 -13.72 18.87
C GLN A 68 24.65 -13.00 17.85
N CYS A 69 24.92 -11.72 17.56
CA CYS A 69 24.21 -10.93 16.54
C CYS A 69 24.62 -11.31 15.10
N LEU A 70 25.87 -11.75 14.88
CA LEU A 70 26.43 -11.98 13.54
C LEU A 70 26.09 -13.37 12.97
N ARG A 71 25.90 -14.39 13.81
CA ARG A 71 25.69 -15.79 13.37
C ARG A 71 24.31 -16.08 12.75
N GLU A 72 23.32 -15.23 13.00
CA GLU A 72 21.93 -15.50 12.60
C GLU A 72 21.38 -14.55 11.52
N GLY A 73 22.18 -13.60 11.01
CA GLY A 73 21.76 -12.70 9.93
C GLY A 73 20.61 -11.73 10.29
N VAL A 74 20.34 -11.54 11.59
CA VAL A 74 19.35 -10.59 12.11
C VAL A 74 20.10 -9.44 12.81
N ASP A 75 19.72 -8.19 12.53
CA ASP A 75 20.21 -7.03 13.29
C ASP A 75 19.69 -7.10 14.73
N ARG A 76 20.42 -7.82 15.57
CA ARG A 76 20.11 -8.04 16.99
C ARG A 76 20.48 -6.85 17.87
N SER A 77 20.93 -5.71 17.30
CA SER A 77 21.05 -4.46 18.05
C SER A 77 19.73 -3.99 18.67
N ILE A 78 18.63 -4.45 18.09
CA ILE A 78 17.26 -4.21 18.55
C ILE A 78 16.99 -4.75 19.95
N TYR A 79 17.76 -5.75 20.43
CA TYR A 79 17.59 -6.38 21.74
C TYR A 79 18.35 -5.67 22.86
N ARG A 80 19.28 -4.76 22.57
CA ARG A 80 20.28 -4.32 23.55
C ARG A 80 19.81 -3.17 24.44
N TYR A 81 18.76 -3.40 25.21
CA TYR A 81 18.23 -2.44 26.17
C TYR A 81 18.21 -3.00 27.59
N ALA A 82 18.67 -2.19 28.53
CA ALA A 82 18.68 -2.50 29.95
C ALA A 82 18.03 -1.38 30.76
N ILE A 83 17.55 -1.69 31.97
CA ILE A 83 16.96 -0.75 32.93
C ILE A 83 17.75 -0.76 34.23
N ILE A 84 18.03 0.44 34.76
CA ILE A 84 18.46 0.67 36.14
C ILE A 84 17.56 1.76 36.73
N GLY A 85 16.78 1.45 37.75
CA GLY A 85 15.78 2.37 38.30
C GLY A 85 14.86 2.92 37.20
N ASP A 86 14.80 4.24 37.07
CA ASP A 86 13.99 4.97 36.07
C ASP A 86 14.73 5.26 34.76
N GLU A 87 15.86 4.60 34.50
CA GLU A 87 16.68 4.85 33.32
C GLU A 87 16.75 3.63 32.40
N ILE A 88 16.48 3.85 31.11
CA ILE A 88 16.76 2.88 30.06
C ILE A 88 18.11 3.20 29.42
N ILE A 89 18.92 2.17 29.23
CA ILE A 89 20.24 2.23 28.60
C ILE A 89 20.20 1.37 27.34
N HIS A 90 20.58 1.95 26.20
CA HIS A 90 20.90 1.17 25.00
C HIS A 90 22.40 0.88 24.99
N TYR A 91 22.81 -0.35 24.72
CA TYR A 91 24.24 -0.70 24.76
C TYR A 91 24.72 -1.28 23.43
N GLY A 92 25.98 -1.01 23.08
CA GLY A 92 26.57 -1.48 21.83
C GLY A 92 27.01 -2.94 21.89
N GLY A 93 27.36 -3.46 23.07
CA GLY A 93 27.72 -4.85 23.29
C GLY A 93 28.14 -5.14 24.72
N LEU A 94 28.62 -6.36 24.95
CA LEU A 94 29.20 -6.78 26.23
C LEU A 94 30.69 -6.42 26.29
N LEU A 95 31.23 -6.24 27.50
CA LEU A 95 32.67 -6.16 27.72
C LEU A 95 33.35 -7.49 27.33
N PRO A 96 34.66 -7.48 26.96
CA PRO A 96 35.36 -8.69 26.52
C PRO A 96 35.35 -9.85 27.53
N ASP A 97 35.33 -9.54 28.83
CA ASP A 97 35.24 -10.52 29.92
C ASP A 97 33.79 -10.92 30.26
N SER A 98 32.81 -10.44 29.50
CA SER A 98 31.37 -10.58 29.74
C SER A 98 30.88 -10.01 31.07
N LYS A 99 31.69 -9.29 31.85
CA LYS A 99 31.29 -8.72 33.15
C LYS A 99 30.91 -7.25 33.04
N GLY A 100 30.01 -6.96 32.11
CA GLY A 100 29.43 -5.65 31.95
C GLY A 100 29.06 -5.27 30.53
N LEU A 101 28.50 -4.08 30.39
CA LEU A 101 28.06 -3.47 29.14
C LEU A 101 29.07 -2.44 28.63
N ARG A 102 29.21 -2.31 27.31
CA ARG A 102 30.05 -1.29 26.67
C ARG A 102 29.27 -0.49 25.64
N LEU A 103 29.79 0.70 25.32
CA LEU A 103 29.16 1.67 24.41
C LEU A 103 27.72 1.98 24.85
N CYS A 104 27.53 2.19 26.16
CA CYS A 104 26.23 2.54 26.72
C CYS A 104 25.84 3.95 26.27
N GLU A 105 24.65 4.04 25.69
CA GLU A 105 23.88 5.26 25.49
C GLU A 105 22.90 5.38 26.66
N ARG A 106 23.11 6.42 27.46
CA ARG A 106 22.35 6.72 28.68
C ARG A 106 21.08 7.48 28.33
N GLY A 107 20.02 7.30 29.10
CA GLY A 107 18.75 8.01 28.86
C GLY A 107 18.06 7.62 27.55
N ALA A 108 18.24 6.39 27.09
CA ALA A 108 17.61 5.90 25.87
C ALA A 108 16.08 5.93 26.01
N CYS A 109 15.38 5.99 24.87
CA CYS A 109 13.91 6.09 24.80
C CYS A 109 13.33 7.33 25.53
N GLY A 110 14.13 8.39 25.70
CA GLY A 110 13.71 9.63 26.34
C GLY A 110 13.67 9.57 27.88
N THR A 111 14.29 8.54 28.47
CA THR A 111 14.51 8.49 29.92
C THR A 111 15.64 9.44 30.34
N ILE A 112 15.74 9.74 31.64
CA ILE A 112 16.71 10.72 32.14
C ILE A 112 17.94 9.99 32.70
N PRO A 113 19.16 10.26 32.22
CA PRO A 113 20.39 9.71 32.79
C PRO A 113 20.56 10.05 34.27
N ARG A 114 20.81 9.04 35.12
CA ARG A 114 21.02 9.19 36.56
C ARG A 114 22.34 8.57 37.01
N GLU A 115 22.73 8.92 38.23
CA GLU A 115 23.79 8.20 38.92
C GLU A 115 23.17 6.99 39.60
N HIS A 116 23.84 5.85 39.55
CA HIS A 116 23.41 4.59 40.16
C HIS A 116 24.52 4.07 41.06
N ARG A 117 24.16 3.36 42.13
CA ARG A 117 25.11 2.88 43.12
C ARG A 117 25.50 1.43 42.86
N ALA A 118 26.71 1.06 43.28
CA ALA A 118 27.10 -0.33 43.39
C ALA A 118 26.04 -1.12 44.19
N GLY A 119 25.66 -2.29 43.70
CA GLY A 119 24.57 -3.09 44.26
C GLY A 119 23.19 -2.85 43.64
N ASP A 120 22.99 -1.77 42.87
CA ASP A 120 21.72 -1.56 42.14
C ASP A 120 21.50 -2.68 41.11
N LYS A 121 20.23 -2.96 40.81
CA LYS A 121 19.84 -3.99 39.85
C LYS A 121 19.80 -3.44 38.43
N LEU A 122 20.46 -4.17 37.53
CA LEU A 122 20.45 -3.97 36.10
C LEU A 122 19.59 -5.07 35.46
N TYR A 123 18.49 -4.69 34.82
CA TYR A 123 17.58 -5.64 34.18
C TYR A 123 17.68 -5.55 32.66
N HIS A 124 17.67 -6.68 31.97
CA HIS A 124 17.45 -6.70 30.52
C HIS A 124 15.95 -6.66 30.24
N ILE A 125 15.52 -5.89 29.24
CA ILE A 125 14.09 -5.77 28.86
C ILE A 125 13.76 -6.79 27.77
N GLY A 126 12.63 -7.48 27.89
CA GLY A 126 12.11 -8.30 26.79
C GLY A 126 11.63 -7.45 25.61
N ILE A 127 12.02 -7.82 24.40
CA ILE A 127 11.75 -7.06 23.17
C ILE A 127 11.19 -7.97 22.10
N ASP A 128 10.09 -7.53 21.48
CA ASP A 128 9.60 -8.13 20.25
C ASP A 128 10.50 -7.68 19.07
N PRO A 129 11.21 -8.59 18.40
CA PRO A 129 12.10 -8.23 17.31
C PRO A 129 11.42 -7.80 16.01
N SER A 130 10.19 -8.26 15.78
CA SER A 130 9.46 -8.01 14.53
C SER A 130 9.05 -6.54 14.42
N ILE A 131 8.65 -5.95 15.56
CA ILE A 131 8.13 -4.58 15.65
C ILE A 131 8.94 -3.66 16.56
N ARG A 132 10.00 -4.16 17.19
CA ARG A 132 10.97 -3.41 18.02
C ARG A 132 10.33 -2.70 19.23
N MET A 133 9.32 -3.35 19.83
CA MET A 133 8.56 -2.85 20.99
C MET A 133 8.94 -3.59 22.28
N PHE A 134 8.74 -2.95 23.43
CA PHE A 134 9.00 -3.56 24.73
C PHE A 134 7.81 -4.42 25.17
N MET A 135 8.11 -5.60 25.72
CA MET A 135 7.10 -6.49 26.30
C MET A 135 6.71 -6.01 27.70
N VAL A 136 5.47 -6.29 28.10
CA VAL A 136 4.99 -6.06 29.48
C VAL A 136 4.90 -7.36 30.26
N ASP A 137 5.09 -7.28 31.57
CA ASP A 137 4.97 -8.43 32.47
C ASP A 137 3.48 -8.76 32.71
N LEU A 138 3.01 -9.79 32.02
CA LEU A 138 1.61 -10.22 32.05
C LEU A 138 1.20 -10.86 33.39
N ASP A 139 2.13 -11.08 34.32
CA ASP A 139 1.83 -11.53 35.70
C ASP A 139 1.57 -10.38 36.68
N THR A 140 1.64 -9.14 36.20
CA THR A 140 1.28 -7.94 36.97
C THR A 140 -0.09 -7.38 36.56
N ASP A 141 -0.55 -6.37 37.30
CA ASP A 141 -1.80 -5.66 37.03
C ASP A 141 -1.77 -4.79 35.75
N ILE A 142 -0.60 -4.60 35.12
CA ILE A 142 -0.50 -3.89 33.83
C ILE A 142 -1.30 -4.60 32.73
N LEU A 143 -1.46 -5.93 32.83
CA LEU A 143 -2.30 -6.70 31.91
C LEU A 143 -3.74 -6.20 31.94
N ASP A 144 -4.31 -6.02 33.13
CA ASP A 144 -5.70 -5.59 33.29
C ASP A 144 -5.87 -4.14 32.83
N GLU A 145 -4.91 -3.28 33.14
CA GLU A 145 -4.88 -1.88 32.69
C GLU A 145 -4.85 -1.77 31.15
N ILE A 146 -3.96 -2.51 30.49
CA ILE A 146 -3.89 -2.55 29.03
C ILE A 146 -5.15 -3.16 28.44
N ALA A 147 -5.66 -4.25 29.04
CA ALA A 147 -6.88 -4.90 28.56
C ALA A 147 -8.10 -3.97 28.66
N ASP A 148 -8.21 -3.18 29.72
CA ASP A 148 -9.23 -2.15 29.89
C ASP A 148 -9.11 -1.05 28.84
N ARG A 149 -7.90 -0.57 28.54
CA ARG A 149 -7.68 0.44 27.48
C ARG A 149 -8.04 -0.09 26.10
N VAL A 150 -7.60 -1.29 25.76
CA VAL A 150 -7.92 -1.96 24.48
C VAL A 150 -9.43 -2.16 24.36
N ALA A 151 -10.07 -2.68 25.41
CA ALA A 151 -11.52 -2.88 25.42
C ALA A 151 -12.29 -1.56 25.40
N HIS A 152 -11.80 -0.50 26.05
CA HIS A 152 -12.40 0.83 25.99
C HIS A 152 -12.44 1.34 24.55
N VAL A 153 -11.31 1.31 23.84
CA VAL A 153 -11.25 1.69 22.42
C VAL A 153 -12.19 0.84 21.58
N PHE A 154 -12.21 -0.47 21.81
CA PHE A 154 -13.10 -1.38 21.08
C PHE A 154 -14.58 -1.04 21.27
N ASN A 155 -14.99 -0.91 22.52
CA ASN A 155 -16.37 -0.64 22.91
C ASN A 155 -16.81 0.76 22.48
N TYR A 156 -15.94 1.77 22.62
CA TYR A 156 -16.22 3.16 22.27
C TYR A 156 -16.38 3.34 20.74
N CYS A 157 -15.46 2.74 19.97
CA CYS A 157 -15.52 2.80 18.51
C CYS A 157 -16.59 1.88 17.90
N GLY A 158 -17.14 0.95 18.68
CA GLY A 158 -18.15 -0.01 18.22
C GLY A 158 -17.61 -1.00 17.19
N PHE A 159 -16.36 -1.45 17.31
CA PHE A 159 -15.76 -2.38 16.34
C PHE A 159 -16.49 -3.73 16.28
N ASP A 160 -16.51 -4.34 15.10
CA ASP A 160 -17.15 -5.61 14.75
C ASP A 160 -16.16 -6.78 14.68
N MET A 161 -14.87 -6.47 14.59
CA MET A 161 -13.80 -7.45 14.47
C MET A 161 -12.63 -7.08 15.37
N VAL A 162 -11.93 -8.09 15.89
CA VAL A 162 -10.62 -7.93 16.53
C VAL A 162 -9.61 -8.90 15.90
N TYR A 163 -8.40 -8.41 15.69
CA TYR A 163 -7.23 -9.21 15.32
C TYR A 163 -6.14 -9.05 16.38
N PHE A 164 -5.83 -10.14 17.09
CA PHE A 164 -4.75 -10.23 18.08
C PHE A 164 -3.42 -10.55 17.41
N ASP A 165 -2.61 -9.52 17.14
CA ASP A 165 -1.32 -9.66 16.45
C ASP A 165 -0.14 -9.70 17.43
N GLY A 166 0.94 -10.33 16.98
CA GLY A 166 2.19 -10.54 17.71
C GLY A 166 2.03 -11.37 18.98
N VAL A 167 0.92 -12.07 19.19
CA VAL A 167 0.73 -12.81 20.44
C VAL A 167 1.77 -13.94 20.63
N GLU A 168 2.64 -14.17 19.64
CA GLU A 168 3.64 -15.25 19.60
C GLU A 168 4.91 -14.84 20.28
N ASP A 169 5.14 -13.53 20.40
CA ASP A 169 6.27 -12.95 21.07
C ASP A 169 5.91 -12.67 22.53
N VAL A 170 5.68 -13.76 23.26
CA VAL A 170 5.47 -13.77 24.72
C VAL A 170 6.44 -14.76 25.39
N PRO A 171 6.69 -14.65 26.70
CA PRO A 171 7.50 -15.62 27.42
C PRO A 171 6.93 -17.04 27.37
N TYR A 172 7.79 -18.04 27.62
CA TYR A 172 7.32 -19.40 27.89
C TYR A 172 6.66 -19.48 29.28
N PRO A 173 5.62 -20.31 29.46
CA PRO A 173 5.03 -21.19 28.45
C PRO A 173 3.98 -20.48 27.57
N PHE A 174 4.12 -20.58 26.24
CA PHE A 174 3.25 -19.89 25.27
C PHE A 174 1.76 -20.14 25.50
N TRP A 175 1.35 -21.38 25.78
CA TRP A 175 -0.07 -21.72 25.96
C TRP A 175 -0.75 -20.90 27.06
N HIS A 176 0.01 -20.44 28.07
CA HIS A 176 -0.48 -19.66 29.19
C HIS A 176 -0.59 -18.18 28.82
N TYR A 177 0.52 -17.54 28.47
CA TYR A 177 0.57 -16.08 28.29
C TYR A 177 -0.24 -15.58 27.10
N VAL A 178 -0.33 -16.38 26.04
CA VAL A 178 -1.18 -16.11 24.88
C VAL A 178 -2.64 -16.06 25.28
N ALA A 179 -3.08 -17.11 25.97
CA ALA A 179 -4.44 -17.21 26.46
C ALA A 179 -4.75 -16.08 27.46
N LYS A 180 -3.79 -15.77 28.33
CA LYS A 180 -3.94 -14.77 29.39
C LYS A 180 -4.28 -13.40 28.80
N PHE A 181 -3.49 -12.90 27.85
CA PHE A 181 -3.76 -11.61 27.20
C PHE A 181 -5.08 -11.62 26.43
N GLN A 182 -5.26 -12.61 25.54
CA GLN A 182 -6.46 -12.70 24.69
C GLN A 182 -7.75 -12.75 25.52
N MET A 183 -7.76 -13.53 26.61
CA MET A 183 -8.93 -13.67 27.48
C MET A 183 -9.17 -12.45 28.36
N ALA A 184 -8.11 -11.79 28.85
CA ALA A 184 -8.23 -10.56 29.62
C ALA A 184 -8.94 -9.46 28.81
N VAL A 185 -8.57 -9.30 27.54
CA VAL A 185 -9.22 -8.37 26.61
C VAL A 185 -10.63 -8.84 26.25
N TRP A 186 -10.78 -10.10 25.82
CA TRP A 186 -12.06 -10.65 25.37
C TRP A 186 -13.18 -10.51 26.40
N ARG A 187 -12.89 -10.76 27.69
CA ARG A 187 -13.87 -10.66 28.78
C ARG A 187 -14.44 -9.24 28.94
N ARG A 188 -13.66 -8.21 28.58
CA ARG A 188 -14.00 -6.79 28.73
C ARG A 188 -14.75 -6.19 27.54
N PHE A 189 -14.84 -6.91 26.42
CA PHE A 189 -15.70 -6.49 25.31
C PHE A 189 -17.17 -6.59 25.71
N LYS A 190 -17.88 -5.46 25.66
CA LYS A 190 -19.32 -5.34 25.95
C LYS A 190 -20.15 -6.03 24.87
N ARG A 191 -19.74 -5.87 23.61
CA ARG A 191 -20.27 -6.62 22.46
C ARG A 191 -19.17 -7.54 21.96
N LYS A 192 -19.47 -8.83 21.81
CA LYS A 192 -18.48 -9.76 21.24
C LYS A 192 -18.30 -9.47 19.74
N PRO A 193 -17.06 -9.45 19.22
CA PRO A 193 -16.80 -9.26 17.80
C PRO A 193 -17.45 -10.40 16.99
N ILE A 194 -17.92 -10.05 15.81
CA ILE A 194 -18.41 -11.00 14.80
C ILE A 194 -17.23 -11.83 14.27
N VAL A 195 -16.07 -11.18 14.09
CA VAL A 195 -14.83 -11.84 13.69
C VAL A 195 -13.77 -11.65 14.77
N CYS A 196 -13.33 -12.75 15.36
CA CYS A 196 -12.19 -12.77 16.27
C CYS A 196 -11.10 -13.66 15.69
N GLN A 197 -9.93 -13.07 15.52
CA GLN A 197 -8.78 -13.69 14.87
C GLN A 197 -7.50 -13.22 15.58
N GLY A 198 -6.39 -13.85 15.23
CA GLY A 198 -5.05 -13.47 15.65
C GLY A 198 -4.02 -14.31 14.94
N THR A 199 -2.75 -14.00 15.17
CA THR A 199 -1.63 -14.69 14.52
C THR A 199 -1.60 -16.18 14.89
N PHE A 200 -2.05 -16.54 16.09
CA PHE A 200 -2.45 -17.89 16.46
C PHE A 200 -3.40 -17.89 17.66
N TYR A 201 -4.00 -19.05 17.90
CA TYR A 201 -4.73 -19.38 19.11
C TYR A 201 -4.08 -20.58 19.80
N VAL A 202 -4.42 -20.77 21.06
CA VAL A 202 -4.07 -21.95 21.86
C VAL A 202 -5.35 -22.68 22.25
N HIS A 203 -5.28 -23.93 22.69
CA HIS A 203 -6.49 -24.74 22.98
C HIS A 203 -7.50 -24.01 23.87
N TYR A 204 -7.02 -23.26 24.89
CA TYR A 204 -7.89 -22.50 25.79
C TYR A 204 -8.68 -21.38 25.08
N THR A 205 -8.12 -20.75 24.03
CA THR A 205 -8.75 -19.65 23.31
C THR A 205 -9.48 -20.08 22.03
N TRP A 206 -9.54 -21.38 21.72
CA TRP A 206 -10.24 -21.87 20.54
C TRP A 206 -11.69 -21.35 20.45
N HIS A 207 -12.41 -21.33 21.58
CA HIS A 207 -13.82 -20.96 21.64
C HIS A 207 -14.12 -19.46 21.40
N ILE A 208 -13.11 -18.59 21.45
CA ILE A 208 -13.31 -17.15 21.16
C ILE A 208 -12.98 -16.80 19.71
N PHE A 209 -12.28 -17.68 18.97
CA PHE A 209 -11.88 -17.43 17.60
C PHE A 209 -12.99 -17.82 16.62
N SER A 210 -13.21 -17.00 15.60
CA SER A 210 -14.15 -17.27 14.50
C SER A 210 -13.44 -17.73 13.23
N ARG A 211 -12.16 -17.40 13.07
CA ARG A 211 -11.28 -17.89 11.99
C ARG A 211 -9.81 -17.72 12.37
N CYS A 212 -8.92 -18.51 11.78
CA CYS A 212 -7.47 -18.41 11.98
C CYS A 212 -6.68 -18.98 10.80
N GLY A 213 -5.35 -18.94 10.86
CA GLY A 213 -4.44 -19.49 9.84
C GLY A 213 -3.80 -18.43 8.94
N THR A 214 -3.90 -17.15 9.31
CA THR A 214 -3.35 -16.00 8.60
C THR A 214 -1.87 -16.17 8.27
N ILE A 215 -1.48 -15.68 7.09
CA ILE A 215 -0.08 -15.53 6.68
C ILE A 215 0.07 -14.15 6.04
N ASP A 216 1.17 -13.49 6.37
CA ASP A 216 1.54 -12.22 5.76
C ASP A 216 2.28 -12.43 4.45
N TYR A 217 1.65 -12.02 3.35
CA TYR A 217 2.28 -12.06 2.04
C TYR A 217 3.02 -10.74 1.75
N MET A 218 4.34 -10.75 1.94
CA MET A 218 5.18 -9.57 1.78
C MET A 218 5.51 -9.24 0.30
N ALA A 219 5.29 -10.17 -0.62
CA ALA A 219 5.59 -10.01 -2.05
C ALA A 219 4.33 -10.13 -2.93
N VAL A 220 4.35 -9.44 -4.08
CA VAL A 220 3.33 -9.58 -5.15
C VAL A 220 3.60 -10.84 -5.99
N ASN A 221 4.10 -11.92 -5.39
CA ASN A 221 4.19 -13.21 -6.06
C ASN A 221 3.33 -14.24 -5.31
N PRO A 222 1.99 -14.17 -5.46
CA PRO A 222 1.08 -15.03 -4.71
C PRO A 222 1.39 -16.51 -4.93
N LYS A 223 1.85 -16.91 -6.13
CA LYS A 223 2.11 -18.32 -6.47
C LYS A 223 3.14 -18.99 -5.57
N ARG A 224 4.29 -18.35 -5.32
CA ARG A 224 5.38 -18.95 -4.54
C ARG A 224 4.97 -19.08 -3.07
N ASP A 225 4.29 -18.07 -2.55
CA ASP A 225 4.01 -17.96 -1.13
C ASP A 225 2.71 -18.70 -0.75
N LEU A 226 1.69 -18.74 -1.63
CA LEU A 226 0.46 -19.55 -1.47
C LEU A 226 0.78 -21.06 -1.32
N ARG A 227 1.75 -21.57 -2.09
CA ARG A 227 2.04 -23.01 -2.15
C ARG A 227 2.69 -23.60 -0.89
N LYS A 228 3.58 -22.86 -0.22
CA LYS A 228 4.41 -23.44 0.86
C LYS A 228 3.81 -23.33 2.26
N ARG A 229 3.05 -22.26 2.56
CA ARG A 229 2.58 -22.00 3.94
C ARG A 229 1.06 -21.95 4.07
N ALA A 230 0.34 -21.46 3.05
CA ALA A 230 -1.13 -21.30 3.13
C ALA A 230 -1.85 -22.64 3.27
N LEU A 231 -1.52 -23.58 2.38
CA LEU A 231 -2.21 -24.87 2.34
C LEU A 231 -2.04 -25.65 3.65
N SER A 232 -0.83 -25.73 4.20
CA SER A 232 -0.60 -26.45 5.46
C SER A 232 -1.35 -25.81 6.62
N ASN A 233 -1.36 -24.48 6.72
CA ASN A 233 -2.14 -23.76 7.73
C ASN A 233 -3.64 -24.01 7.57
N MET A 234 -4.18 -23.89 6.37
CA MET A 234 -5.61 -24.11 6.11
C MET A 234 -6.05 -25.54 6.44
N LEU A 235 -5.24 -26.55 6.06
CA LEU A 235 -5.51 -27.95 6.41
C LEU A 235 -5.48 -28.17 7.93
N ARG A 236 -4.53 -27.54 8.63
CA ARG A 236 -4.45 -27.57 10.09
C ARG A 236 -5.67 -26.94 10.75
N MET A 237 -6.13 -25.78 10.26
CA MET A 237 -7.33 -25.12 10.79
C MET A 237 -8.57 -25.99 10.60
N LYS A 238 -8.73 -26.57 9.40
CA LYS A 238 -9.84 -27.48 9.11
C LYS A 238 -9.84 -28.73 10.00
N ALA A 239 -8.66 -29.30 10.27
CA ALA A 239 -8.52 -30.44 11.19
C ALA A 239 -8.92 -30.08 12.63
N ASN A 240 -8.85 -28.79 13.00
CA ASN A 240 -9.27 -28.27 14.30
C ASN A 240 -10.68 -27.67 14.30
N LEU A 241 -11.50 -27.94 13.27
CA LEU A 241 -12.84 -27.37 13.10
C LEU A 241 -12.90 -25.84 13.15
N MET A 242 -11.77 -25.18 12.87
CA MET A 242 -11.64 -23.73 12.84
C MET A 242 -11.74 -23.24 11.39
N PRO A 243 -12.62 -22.27 11.06
CA PRO A 243 -12.64 -21.65 9.75
C PRO A 243 -11.26 -21.09 9.38
N ALA A 244 -10.79 -21.42 8.18
CA ALA A 244 -9.48 -21.03 7.70
C ALA A 244 -9.52 -19.71 6.92
N GLU A 245 -8.41 -18.97 6.95
CA GLU A 245 -8.11 -17.90 6.01
C GLU A 245 -6.86 -18.26 5.19
N ILE A 246 -6.80 -17.80 3.94
CA ILE A 246 -5.60 -17.92 3.10
C ILE A 246 -4.49 -16.99 3.61
N GLY A 247 -4.84 -15.77 4.02
CA GLY A 247 -3.93 -14.76 4.57
C GLY A 247 -4.11 -13.37 3.96
N TRP A 248 -3.13 -12.50 4.20
CA TRP A 248 -3.15 -11.08 3.88
C TRP A 248 -2.35 -10.77 2.63
N PHE A 249 -3.05 -10.36 1.56
CA PHE A 249 -2.45 -10.13 0.26
C PHE A 249 -2.22 -8.66 -0.03
N PRO A 250 -1.04 -8.28 -0.57
CA PRO A 250 -0.72 -6.89 -0.81
C PRO A 250 -1.61 -6.33 -1.92
N TRP A 251 -2.26 -5.19 -1.65
CA TRP A 251 -2.97 -4.36 -2.62
C TRP A 251 -2.10 -3.15 -2.97
N ARG A 252 -1.29 -3.29 -4.02
CA ARG A 252 -0.26 -2.32 -4.39
C ARG A 252 -0.55 -1.70 -5.73
N SER A 253 -0.52 -0.38 -5.78
CA SER A 253 -0.53 0.34 -7.05
C SER A 253 0.70 -0.01 -7.89
N PRO A 254 0.58 -0.02 -9.22
CA PRO A 254 1.72 -0.11 -10.13
C PRO A 254 2.72 1.02 -9.86
N SER A 255 4.01 0.73 -9.92
CA SER A 255 5.07 1.73 -9.66
C SER A 255 6.39 1.32 -10.32
N GLY A 256 6.97 2.19 -11.16
CA GLY A 256 8.21 1.90 -11.88
C GLY A 256 8.11 0.58 -12.65
N ASN A 257 9.04 -0.35 -12.42
CA ASN A 257 9.05 -1.67 -13.07
C ASN A 257 8.16 -2.71 -12.37
N ARG A 258 7.33 -2.33 -11.38
CA ARG A 258 6.43 -3.24 -10.67
C ARG A 258 5.01 -3.06 -11.18
N ALA A 259 4.42 -4.14 -11.69
CA ALA A 259 3.04 -4.15 -12.18
C ALA A 259 1.98 -3.86 -11.11
N GLY A 260 2.30 -3.95 -9.82
CA GLY A 260 1.29 -3.87 -8.76
C GLY A 260 0.37 -5.08 -8.75
N THR A 261 -0.73 -5.01 -7.98
CA THR A 261 -1.75 -6.07 -7.90
C THR A 261 -2.60 -6.07 -9.16
N GLN A 262 -2.71 -7.22 -9.82
CA GLN A 262 -3.43 -7.34 -11.09
C GLN A 262 -4.65 -8.27 -10.98
N VAL A 263 -5.51 -8.22 -12.01
CA VAL A 263 -6.78 -8.97 -12.01
C VAL A 263 -6.56 -10.48 -11.90
N ASP A 264 -5.53 -11.04 -12.53
CA ASP A 264 -5.18 -12.46 -12.42
C ASP A 264 -4.57 -12.84 -11.06
N ASP A 265 -4.03 -11.89 -10.30
CA ASP A 265 -3.64 -12.12 -8.90
C ASP A 265 -4.91 -12.25 -8.04
N ILE A 266 -5.89 -11.38 -8.24
CA ILE A 266 -7.21 -11.44 -7.59
C ILE A 266 -7.97 -12.71 -7.98
N GLU A 267 -7.96 -13.10 -9.25
CA GLU A 267 -8.64 -14.32 -9.69
C GLU A 267 -7.96 -15.58 -9.15
N LEU A 268 -6.63 -15.59 -9.04
CA LEU A 268 -5.92 -16.69 -8.37
C LEU A 268 -6.39 -16.80 -6.92
N LEU A 269 -6.44 -15.68 -6.19
CA LEU A 269 -6.91 -15.62 -4.81
C LEU A 269 -8.34 -16.12 -4.66
N CYS A 270 -9.26 -15.52 -5.42
CA CYS A 270 -10.68 -15.84 -5.37
C CYS A 270 -10.96 -17.29 -5.80
N SER A 271 -10.22 -17.80 -6.79
CA SER A 271 -10.33 -19.20 -7.21
C SER A 271 -9.93 -20.15 -6.08
N LYS A 272 -8.83 -19.87 -5.35
CA LYS A 272 -8.44 -20.71 -4.20
C LYS A 272 -9.38 -20.54 -3.02
N ALA A 273 -9.84 -19.33 -2.74
CA ALA A 273 -10.87 -19.06 -1.73
C ALA A 273 -12.14 -19.87 -1.99
N THR A 274 -12.58 -19.91 -3.25
CA THR A 274 -13.74 -20.69 -3.70
C THR A 274 -13.50 -22.20 -3.65
N ALA A 275 -12.32 -22.66 -4.08
CA ALA A 275 -11.98 -24.08 -4.12
C ALA A 275 -11.86 -24.72 -2.73
N TRP A 276 -11.40 -23.94 -1.75
CA TRP A 276 -11.15 -24.38 -0.38
C TRP A 276 -12.22 -23.92 0.61
N ASP A 277 -13.17 -23.11 0.16
CA ASP A 277 -14.20 -22.47 0.97
C ASP A 277 -13.63 -21.73 2.19
N CYS A 278 -12.81 -20.73 1.91
CA CYS A 278 -12.07 -19.97 2.92
C CYS A 278 -12.06 -18.48 2.59
N ALA A 279 -11.84 -17.66 3.62
CA ALA A 279 -11.70 -16.21 3.46
C ALA A 279 -10.26 -15.84 3.07
N PHE A 280 -10.06 -14.58 2.66
CA PHE A 280 -8.75 -13.94 2.54
C PHE A 280 -8.90 -12.45 2.84
N SER A 281 -7.79 -11.78 3.13
CA SER A 281 -7.76 -10.35 3.36
C SER A 281 -6.81 -9.68 2.36
N VAL A 282 -7.05 -8.40 2.07
CA VAL A 282 -6.15 -7.56 1.26
C VAL A 282 -5.64 -6.41 2.11
N VAL A 283 -4.35 -6.09 1.98
CA VAL A 283 -3.66 -5.06 2.77
C VAL A 283 -3.02 -4.06 1.84
N GLY A 284 -3.42 -2.80 1.97
CA GLY A 284 -2.82 -1.71 1.22
C GLY A 284 -3.75 -0.53 1.06
N LYS A 285 -3.31 0.44 0.26
CA LYS A 285 -4.07 1.65 -0.02
C LYS A 285 -5.03 1.42 -1.18
N VAL A 286 -6.11 0.69 -0.91
CA VAL A 286 -7.06 0.20 -1.93
C VAL A 286 -7.53 1.33 -2.87
N LEU A 287 -7.84 2.50 -2.32
CA LEU A 287 -8.35 3.66 -3.09
C LEU A 287 -7.30 4.31 -4.02
N GLU A 288 -6.00 4.10 -3.78
CA GLU A 288 -4.91 4.66 -4.58
C GLU A 288 -4.58 3.80 -5.82
N HIS A 289 -5.23 2.64 -6.00
CA HIS A 289 -5.00 1.79 -7.17
C HIS A 289 -5.78 2.31 -8.40
N ALA A 290 -5.10 2.48 -9.53
CA ALA A 290 -5.72 3.01 -10.76
C ALA A 290 -6.87 2.12 -11.26
N ASN A 291 -6.64 0.80 -11.26
CA ASN A 291 -7.62 -0.21 -11.69
C ASN A 291 -8.52 -0.73 -10.54
N ASN A 292 -8.63 0.00 -9.43
CA ASN A 292 -9.35 -0.47 -8.24
C ASN A 292 -10.77 -0.96 -8.54
N ASP A 293 -11.50 -0.24 -9.39
CA ASP A 293 -12.91 -0.51 -9.68
C ASP A 293 -13.07 -1.90 -10.34
N GLU A 294 -12.19 -2.29 -11.26
CA GLU A 294 -12.19 -3.62 -11.87
C GLU A 294 -11.78 -4.70 -10.86
N LEU A 295 -10.70 -4.48 -10.11
CA LEU A 295 -10.20 -5.46 -9.14
C LEU A 295 -11.25 -5.75 -8.05
N LEU A 296 -11.92 -4.71 -7.53
CA LEU A 296 -12.99 -4.84 -6.54
C LEU A 296 -14.24 -5.49 -7.11
N ASP A 297 -14.61 -5.20 -8.37
CA ASP A 297 -15.78 -5.82 -9.00
C ASP A 297 -15.57 -7.31 -9.26
N VAL A 298 -14.37 -7.70 -9.72
CA VAL A 298 -13.98 -9.10 -9.86
C VAL A 298 -13.99 -9.79 -8.50
N MET A 299 -13.31 -9.23 -7.49
CA MET A 299 -13.28 -9.78 -6.14
C MET A 299 -14.68 -9.95 -5.56
N GLY A 300 -15.52 -8.91 -5.64
CA GLY A 300 -16.89 -8.94 -5.11
C GLY A 300 -17.80 -9.90 -5.86
N THR A 301 -17.62 -10.07 -7.18
CA THR A 301 -18.41 -11.03 -7.96
C THR A 301 -18.06 -12.47 -7.60
N TRP A 302 -16.77 -12.79 -7.51
CA TRP A 302 -16.32 -14.09 -7.01
C TRP A 302 -16.90 -14.41 -5.64
N GLU A 303 -16.81 -13.46 -4.71
CA GLU A 303 -17.23 -13.69 -3.32
C GLU A 303 -18.75 -13.88 -3.21
N ARG A 304 -19.55 -13.09 -3.93
CA ARG A 304 -21.02 -13.28 -3.97
C ARG A 304 -21.40 -14.68 -4.48
N LEU A 305 -20.75 -15.16 -5.54
CA LEU A 305 -21.02 -16.49 -6.11
C LEU A 305 -20.54 -17.63 -5.21
N ARG A 306 -19.42 -17.42 -4.51
CA ARG A 306 -18.91 -18.37 -3.50
C ARG A 306 -19.91 -18.51 -2.36
N LEU A 307 -20.32 -17.39 -1.75
CA LEU A 307 -21.25 -17.35 -0.62
C LEU A 307 -22.65 -17.86 -0.98
N SER A 308 -23.09 -17.70 -2.24
CA SER A 308 -24.38 -18.24 -2.69
C SER A 308 -24.34 -19.74 -3.04
N GLY A 309 -23.20 -20.42 -2.90
CA GLY A 309 -23.05 -21.82 -3.28
C GLY A 309 -23.23 -22.08 -4.79
N TYR A 310 -22.98 -21.09 -5.65
CA TYR A 310 -23.29 -21.16 -7.09
C TYR A 310 -22.53 -22.27 -7.84
N PHE A 311 -21.33 -22.62 -7.39
CA PHE A 311 -20.46 -23.60 -8.06
C PHE A 311 -20.53 -25.00 -7.42
N SER A 312 -20.51 -26.03 -8.26
CA SER A 312 -20.56 -27.42 -7.80
C SER A 312 -19.29 -27.86 -7.06
N GLU A 313 -19.44 -28.82 -6.14
CA GLU A 313 -18.31 -29.40 -5.41
C GLU A 313 -17.28 -30.07 -6.32
N LYS A 314 -17.71 -30.64 -7.45
CA LYS A 314 -16.80 -31.22 -8.47
C LYS A 314 -15.86 -30.14 -9.03
N LEU A 315 -16.39 -28.97 -9.36
CA LEU A 315 -15.60 -27.85 -9.86
C LEU A 315 -14.66 -27.31 -8.78
N LYS A 316 -15.14 -27.10 -7.55
CA LYS A 316 -14.30 -26.66 -6.42
C LYS A 316 -13.10 -27.60 -6.19
N ARG A 317 -13.31 -28.92 -6.22
CA ARG A 317 -12.23 -29.92 -6.10
C ARG A 317 -11.21 -29.82 -7.22
N ALA A 318 -11.64 -29.65 -8.48
CA ALA A 318 -10.75 -29.52 -9.63
C ALA A 318 -9.86 -28.27 -9.57
N MET A 319 -10.29 -27.22 -8.86
CA MET A 319 -9.56 -25.96 -8.71
C MET A 319 -8.50 -25.95 -7.60
N LYS A 320 -8.50 -26.94 -6.70
CA LYS A 320 -7.61 -26.99 -5.53
C LYS A 320 -6.10 -26.95 -5.84
N PRO A 321 -5.59 -27.61 -6.90
CA PRO A 321 -4.17 -27.54 -7.26
C PRO A 321 -3.71 -26.10 -7.50
N PHE A 322 -2.63 -25.67 -6.85
CA PHE A 322 -2.15 -24.26 -6.86
C PHE A 322 -1.40 -23.85 -8.13
N ASP A 323 -1.11 -24.78 -9.01
CA ASP A 323 -0.56 -24.57 -10.35
C ASP A 323 -1.60 -24.15 -11.38
N LYS A 324 -2.86 -24.51 -11.16
CA LYS A 324 -3.96 -24.09 -12.01
C LYS A 324 -4.41 -22.66 -11.73
N ARG A 325 -4.52 -21.87 -12.80
CA ARG A 325 -5.15 -20.55 -12.81
C ARG A 325 -6.55 -20.66 -13.38
N HIS A 326 -7.48 -19.92 -12.79
CA HIS A 326 -8.84 -19.85 -13.29
C HIS A 326 -9.25 -18.41 -13.47
N THR A 327 -10.23 -18.19 -14.33
CA THR A 327 -10.87 -16.90 -14.56
C THR A 327 -12.37 -17.04 -14.43
N LEU A 328 -13.04 -15.98 -14.00
CA LEU A 328 -14.50 -15.92 -13.92
C LEU A 328 -15.04 -15.08 -15.07
N LEU A 329 -15.81 -15.72 -15.95
CA LEU A 329 -16.43 -15.07 -17.09
C LEU A 329 -17.95 -15.25 -17.06
N ARG A 330 -18.66 -14.25 -17.59
CA ARG A 330 -20.10 -14.35 -17.85
C ARG A 330 -20.32 -14.75 -19.30
N LEU A 331 -20.70 -16.00 -19.53
CA LEU A 331 -20.96 -16.56 -20.86
C LEU A 331 -22.41 -17.05 -20.92
N ASN A 332 -23.15 -16.70 -21.97
CA ASN A 332 -24.56 -17.06 -22.15
C ASN A 332 -25.42 -16.74 -20.90
N ASN A 333 -25.25 -15.53 -20.36
CA ASN A 333 -25.89 -15.03 -19.13
C ASN A 333 -25.60 -15.82 -17.84
N ARG A 334 -24.68 -16.80 -17.88
CA ARG A 334 -24.26 -17.58 -16.70
C ARG A 334 -22.82 -17.31 -16.34
N TRP A 335 -22.53 -17.31 -15.06
CA TRP A 335 -21.15 -17.28 -14.58
C TRP A 335 -20.50 -18.65 -14.75
N ARG A 336 -19.30 -18.68 -15.31
CA ARG A 336 -18.48 -19.88 -15.48
C ARG A 336 -17.07 -19.61 -14.99
N ILE A 337 -16.52 -20.56 -14.24
CA ILE A 337 -15.09 -20.59 -13.94
C ILE A 337 -14.43 -21.47 -14.98
N LEU A 338 -13.42 -20.92 -15.65
CA LEU A 338 -12.67 -21.61 -16.70
C LEU A 338 -11.17 -21.59 -16.36
N GLU A 339 -10.46 -22.64 -16.72
CA GLU A 339 -9.00 -22.67 -16.61
C GLU A 339 -8.40 -21.71 -17.64
N GLN A 340 -7.35 -20.99 -17.25
CA GLN A 340 -6.66 -20.04 -18.12
C GLN A 340 -5.16 -20.33 -18.18
N HIS A 341 -4.60 -20.22 -19.38
CA HIS A 341 -3.20 -20.52 -19.67
C HIS A 341 -2.48 -19.25 -20.13
N PRO A 342 -1.39 -18.82 -19.46
CA PRO A 342 -0.69 -17.59 -19.84
C PRO A 342 -0.09 -17.71 -21.25
N ILE A 343 -0.15 -16.62 -22.01
CA ILE A 343 0.64 -16.43 -23.21
C ILE A 343 1.95 -15.76 -22.77
N GLU A 344 3.07 -16.44 -23.00
CA GLU A 344 4.40 -15.93 -22.60
C GLU A 344 4.78 -14.70 -23.44
N LYS A 345 5.22 -13.62 -22.77
CA LYS A 345 5.66 -12.34 -23.36
C LYS A 345 4.78 -11.82 -24.52
N PRO A 346 3.50 -11.49 -24.27
CA PRO A 346 2.66 -10.86 -25.29
C PRO A 346 3.30 -9.55 -25.78
N ALA A 347 3.34 -9.34 -27.10
CA ALA A 347 4.06 -8.25 -27.76
C ALA A 347 5.55 -8.14 -27.41
N GLY A 348 6.17 -9.19 -26.87
CA GLY A 348 7.53 -9.15 -26.33
C GLY A 348 7.68 -8.32 -25.05
N ARG A 349 6.59 -8.04 -24.31
CA ARG A 349 6.57 -7.13 -23.15
C ARG A 349 6.18 -7.84 -21.85
N ASP A 350 6.70 -7.33 -20.73
CA ASP A 350 6.34 -7.80 -19.38
C ASP A 350 5.16 -7.01 -18.77
N ASP A 351 4.81 -5.85 -19.35
CA ASP A 351 3.74 -4.97 -18.89
C ASP A 351 2.38 -5.25 -19.58
N VAL A 352 2.33 -6.22 -20.49
CA VAL A 352 1.13 -6.75 -21.13
C VAL A 352 0.87 -8.16 -20.61
N ARG A 353 -0.36 -8.45 -20.19
CA ARG A 353 -0.79 -9.80 -19.80
C ARG A 353 -1.78 -10.33 -20.82
N ALA A 354 -1.62 -11.59 -21.20
CA ALA A 354 -2.59 -12.28 -22.04
C ALA A 354 -2.70 -13.77 -21.63
N TYR A 355 -3.90 -14.32 -21.77
CA TYR A 355 -4.26 -15.66 -21.35
C TYR A 355 -5.19 -16.31 -22.37
N LEU A 356 -4.95 -17.57 -22.69
CA LEU A 356 -5.85 -18.43 -23.45
C LEU A 356 -6.82 -19.15 -22.54
N ILE A 357 -8.08 -19.20 -22.92
CA ILE A 357 -9.17 -19.81 -22.16
C ILE A 357 -9.98 -20.69 -23.10
N ASP A 358 -10.27 -21.91 -22.67
CA ASP A 358 -11.20 -22.80 -23.38
C ASP A 358 -12.61 -22.65 -22.81
N SER A 359 -13.55 -22.24 -23.67
CA SER A 359 -14.95 -22.08 -23.29
C SER A 359 -15.80 -23.34 -23.52
N GLY A 360 -15.27 -24.34 -24.23
CA GLY A 360 -15.99 -25.47 -24.81
C GLY A 360 -16.59 -25.19 -26.19
N ASP A 361 -17.02 -23.95 -26.44
CA ASP A 361 -17.59 -23.50 -27.73
C ASP A 361 -16.51 -22.92 -28.67
N GLY A 362 -15.32 -22.66 -28.12
CA GLY A 362 -14.18 -22.06 -28.81
C GLY A 362 -13.11 -21.55 -27.85
N THR A 363 -12.06 -20.97 -28.41
CA THR A 363 -10.95 -20.35 -27.68
C THR A 363 -11.23 -18.86 -27.46
N LEU A 364 -11.02 -18.40 -26.23
CA LEU A 364 -11.03 -16.99 -25.86
C LEU A 364 -9.60 -16.54 -25.53
N ALA A 365 -9.30 -15.27 -25.77
CA ALA A 365 -8.07 -14.63 -25.31
C ALA A 365 -8.42 -13.45 -24.38
N ALA A 366 -8.07 -13.57 -23.10
CA ALA A 366 -8.14 -12.47 -22.16
C ALA A 366 -6.83 -11.68 -22.18
N TYR A 367 -6.88 -10.35 -22.27
CA TYR A 367 -5.68 -9.53 -22.29
C TYR A 367 -5.90 -8.13 -21.70
N TRP A 368 -4.83 -7.54 -21.18
CA TRP A 368 -4.80 -6.18 -20.63
C TRP A 368 -3.37 -5.67 -20.55
N HIS A 369 -3.23 -4.38 -20.26
CA HIS A 369 -1.96 -3.80 -19.87
C HIS A 369 -1.98 -3.52 -18.38
N THR A 370 -0.83 -3.68 -17.73
CA THR A 370 -0.75 -3.68 -16.25
C THR A 370 -1.21 -2.37 -15.61
N TRP A 371 -1.15 -1.24 -16.32
CA TRP A 371 -1.57 0.06 -15.78
C TRP A 371 -1.79 1.19 -16.79
N GLY A 372 -1.03 1.21 -17.88
CA GLY A 372 -1.21 2.11 -19.02
C GLY A 372 -2.34 1.75 -19.98
N LYS A 373 -2.61 2.63 -20.95
CA LYS A 373 -3.65 2.50 -21.99
C LYS A 373 -3.09 2.69 -23.39
N GLY A 374 -3.69 2.06 -24.38
CA GLY A 374 -3.25 2.13 -25.78
C GLY A 374 -4.06 1.20 -26.68
N THR A 375 -3.41 0.71 -27.73
CA THR A 375 -3.90 -0.34 -28.61
C THR A 375 -2.90 -1.50 -28.67
N ILE A 376 -3.40 -2.69 -28.94
CA ILE A 376 -2.62 -3.87 -29.30
C ILE A 376 -3.10 -4.36 -30.66
N THR A 377 -2.19 -4.42 -31.61
CA THR A 377 -2.46 -4.86 -32.97
C THR A 377 -1.96 -6.29 -33.14
N ILE A 378 -2.86 -7.20 -33.48
CA ILE A 378 -2.55 -8.61 -33.74
C ILE A 378 -2.89 -8.98 -35.18
N ARG A 379 -2.12 -9.89 -35.77
CA ARG A 379 -2.43 -10.48 -37.08
C ARG A 379 -3.11 -11.83 -36.87
N LEU A 380 -4.39 -11.92 -37.20
CA LEU A 380 -5.17 -13.13 -37.01
C LEU A 380 -6.26 -13.27 -38.10
N THR A 381 -6.21 -14.38 -38.84
CA THR A 381 -7.19 -14.68 -39.88
C THR A 381 -8.38 -15.42 -39.28
N GLY A 382 -9.59 -14.94 -39.56
CA GLY A 382 -10.85 -15.53 -39.12
C GLY A 382 -12.04 -14.66 -39.52
N GLU A 383 -13.22 -15.25 -39.64
CA GLU A 383 -14.40 -14.54 -40.15
C GLU A 383 -15.21 -13.85 -39.05
N GLU A 384 -15.23 -14.39 -37.83
CA GLU A 384 -16.01 -13.84 -36.71
C GLU A 384 -15.17 -13.61 -35.45
N PHE A 385 -14.74 -12.36 -35.25
CA PHE A 385 -14.15 -11.92 -33.98
C PHE A 385 -15.16 -11.06 -33.22
N LYS A 386 -15.29 -11.31 -31.92
CA LYS A 386 -16.08 -10.46 -31.02
C LYS A 386 -15.18 -10.04 -29.86
N LEU A 387 -15.29 -8.79 -29.46
CA LEU A 387 -14.57 -8.28 -28.30
C LEU A 387 -15.57 -7.89 -27.23
N THR A 388 -15.28 -8.30 -25.99
CA THR A 388 -16.08 -7.94 -24.83
C THR A 388 -15.21 -7.39 -23.72
N ASP A 389 -15.77 -6.51 -22.88
CA ASP A 389 -15.14 -6.18 -21.61
C ASP A 389 -15.36 -7.30 -20.58
N PHE A 390 -14.74 -7.19 -19.41
CA PHE A 390 -14.86 -8.21 -18.36
C PHE A 390 -16.30 -8.42 -17.84
N LYS A 391 -17.23 -7.48 -18.11
CA LYS A 391 -18.64 -7.60 -17.74
C LYS A 391 -19.47 -8.29 -18.83
N GLY A 392 -18.86 -8.58 -19.98
CA GLY A 392 -19.51 -9.18 -21.14
C GLY A 392 -20.15 -8.17 -22.08
N ASN A 393 -19.92 -6.87 -21.90
CA ASN A 393 -20.43 -5.86 -22.83
C ASN A 393 -19.59 -5.87 -24.11
N ALA A 394 -20.22 -5.73 -25.27
CA ALA A 394 -19.51 -5.61 -26.54
C ALA A 394 -18.60 -4.37 -26.54
N VAL A 395 -17.41 -4.51 -27.10
CA VAL A 395 -16.42 -3.45 -27.27
C VAL A 395 -16.05 -3.37 -28.74
N GLU A 396 -16.09 -2.16 -29.29
CA GLU A 396 -15.68 -1.93 -30.68
C GLU A 396 -14.15 -2.01 -30.81
N PHE A 397 -13.71 -2.51 -31.96
CA PHE A 397 -12.30 -2.56 -32.36
C PHE A 397 -12.20 -2.37 -33.87
N LYS A 398 -11.02 -1.99 -34.37
CA LYS A 398 -10.81 -1.80 -35.81
C LYS A 398 -10.21 -3.05 -36.43
N ARG A 399 -10.54 -3.30 -37.69
CA ARG A 399 -9.99 -4.39 -38.49
C ARG A 399 -9.53 -3.84 -39.83
N ASP A 400 -8.32 -4.21 -40.23
CA ASP A 400 -7.73 -3.92 -41.54
C ASP A 400 -7.17 -5.23 -42.12
N GLY A 401 -7.93 -5.87 -43.01
CA GLY A 401 -7.64 -7.21 -43.51
C GLY A 401 -7.53 -8.26 -42.39
N ASP A 402 -6.33 -8.78 -42.18
CA ASP A 402 -5.98 -9.75 -41.12
C ASP A 402 -5.48 -9.09 -39.83
N MET A 403 -5.36 -7.76 -39.79
CA MET A 403 -4.92 -7.00 -38.63
C MET A 403 -6.11 -6.59 -37.79
N LEU A 404 -6.13 -7.01 -36.52
CA LEU A 404 -7.09 -6.56 -35.52
C LEU A 404 -6.41 -5.52 -34.63
N ILE A 405 -6.91 -4.29 -34.63
CA ILE A 405 -6.42 -3.21 -33.77
C ILE A 405 -7.36 -3.12 -32.58
N LEU A 406 -6.91 -3.69 -31.46
CA LEU A 406 -7.71 -3.89 -30.27
C LEU A 406 -7.36 -2.86 -29.19
N PRO A 407 -8.32 -2.38 -28.37
CA PRO A 407 -8.01 -1.50 -27.25
C PRO A 407 -7.20 -2.23 -26.18
N LEU A 408 -6.27 -1.53 -25.54
CA LEU A 408 -5.40 -2.05 -24.48
C LEU A 408 -5.49 -1.17 -23.24
N GLY A 409 -5.67 -1.77 -22.06
CA GLY A 409 -5.74 -1.03 -20.79
C GLY A 409 -6.33 -1.88 -19.68
N LYS A 410 -7.67 -1.86 -19.55
CA LYS A 410 -8.42 -2.81 -18.71
C LYS A 410 -8.46 -4.21 -19.32
N ARG A 411 -9.02 -5.20 -18.62
CA ARG A 411 -9.23 -6.54 -19.18
C ARG A 411 -10.30 -6.57 -20.26
N TYR A 412 -9.91 -7.11 -21.40
CA TYR A 412 -10.78 -7.44 -22.52
C TYR A 412 -10.71 -8.94 -22.82
N ILE A 413 -11.80 -9.46 -23.39
CA ILE A 413 -11.94 -10.86 -23.81
C ILE A 413 -12.24 -10.87 -25.31
N LEU A 414 -11.27 -11.32 -26.10
CA LEU A 414 -11.42 -11.58 -27.52
C LEU A 414 -11.96 -13.00 -27.71
N HIS A 415 -13.04 -13.12 -28.46
CA HIS A 415 -13.65 -14.39 -28.85
C HIS A 415 -13.07 -14.80 -30.21
N CYS A 416 -12.30 -15.88 -30.24
CA CYS A 416 -11.53 -16.31 -31.41
C CYS A 416 -12.16 -17.51 -32.15
N GLY A 417 -13.39 -17.90 -31.81
CA GLY A 417 -14.05 -19.07 -32.38
C GLY A 417 -13.22 -20.35 -32.15
N ARG A 418 -13.16 -21.23 -33.15
CA ARG A 418 -12.42 -22.51 -33.08
C ARG A 418 -10.97 -22.43 -33.56
N LEU A 419 -10.38 -21.23 -33.58
CA LEU A 419 -8.98 -21.07 -33.98
C LEU A 419 -8.04 -21.86 -33.04
N PRO A 420 -6.98 -22.48 -33.58
CA PRO A 420 -5.97 -23.17 -32.79
C PRO A 420 -5.32 -22.26 -31.75
N ARG A 421 -5.13 -22.79 -30.54
CA ARG A 421 -4.53 -22.07 -29.41
C ARG A 421 -3.15 -21.48 -29.74
N ASP A 422 -2.31 -22.25 -30.42
CA ASP A 422 -0.95 -21.84 -30.77
C ASP A 422 -0.93 -20.68 -31.79
N GLN A 423 -1.92 -20.64 -32.69
CA GLN A 423 -2.07 -19.53 -33.63
C GLN A 423 -2.42 -18.23 -32.90
N ILE A 424 -3.35 -18.30 -31.94
CA ILE A 424 -3.74 -17.13 -31.12
C ILE A 424 -2.57 -16.68 -30.24
N ALA A 425 -1.88 -17.63 -29.59
CA ALA A 425 -0.69 -17.33 -28.79
C ALA A 425 0.39 -16.62 -29.63
N THR A 426 0.71 -17.15 -30.81
CA THR A 426 1.69 -16.58 -31.72
C THR A 426 1.29 -15.17 -32.18
N ALA A 427 0.00 -14.94 -32.45
CA ALA A 427 -0.50 -13.62 -32.84
C ALA A 427 -0.33 -12.59 -31.72
N PHE A 428 -0.63 -12.96 -30.46
CA PHE A 428 -0.39 -12.09 -29.31
C PHE A 428 1.10 -11.88 -29.02
N GLN A 429 1.95 -12.88 -29.22
CA GLN A 429 3.40 -12.76 -29.04
C GLN A 429 4.05 -11.82 -30.05
N LYS A 430 3.57 -11.85 -31.30
CA LYS A 430 4.02 -10.98 -32.39
C LYS A 430 3.27 -9.64 -32.46
N ALA A 431 2.42 -9.37 -31.47
CA ALA A 431 1.59 -8.16 -31.46
C ALA A 431 2.43 -6.89 -31.36
N VAL A 432 1.89 -5.79 -31.88
CA VAL A 432 2.48 -4.46 -31.75
C VAL A 432 1.62 -3.64 -30.80
N VAL A 433 2.24 -3.00 -29.81
CA VAL A 433 1.55 -2.14 -28.85
C VAL A 433 1.88 -0.68 -29.12
N GLU A 434 0.84 0.14 -29.18
CA GLU A 434 0.96 1.59 -29.33
C GLU A 434 0.27 2.27 -28.15
N PHE A 435 1.00 3.12 -27.44
CA PHE A 435 0.44 3.90 -26.35
C PHE A 435 0.06 5.29 -26.83
N GLY A 436 -1.18 5.69 -26.56
CA GLY A 436 -1.67 7.05 -26.77
C GLY A 436 -1.85 7.78 -25.45
N PRO A 437 -2.26 9.05 -25.45
CA PRO A 437 -2.50 9.79 -24.22
C PRO A 437 -3.78 9.34 -23.48
N GLY A 438 -4.52 8.35 -24.00
CA GLY A 438 -5.85 8.00 -23.50
C GLY A 438 -6.82 9.16 -23.68
N VAL A 439 -7.71 9.37 -22.70
CA VAL A 439 -8.39 10.66 -22.55
C VAL A 439 -7.36 11.68 -22.12
N ALA A 440 -7.27 12.78 -22.86
CA ALA A 440 -6.37 13.89 -22.58
C ALA A 440 -7.14 15.22 -22.59
N ILE A 441 -7.11 15.93 -21.46
CA ILE A 441 -7.66 17.26 -21.31
C ILE A 441 -6.47 18.21 -21.16
N TRP A 442 -6.25 19.04 -22.17
CA TRP A 442 -5.21 20.06 -22.21
C TRP A 442 -5.82 21.41 -21.80
N LEU A 443 -5.12 22.14 -20.94
CA LEU A 443 -5.56 23.45 -20.45
C LEU A 443 -4.36 24.39 -20.47
N GLN A 444 -4.51 25.54 -21.13
CA GLN A 444 -3.61 26.66 -20.88
C GLN A 444 -3.81 27.11 -19.44
N ALA A 445 -2.71 27.32 -18.71
CA ALA A 445 -2.80 27.73 -17.32
C ALA A 445 -3.46 29.11 -17.18
N GLU A 446 -3.30 29.96 -18.19
CA GLU A 446 -3.90 31.29 -18.22
C GLU A 446 -5.42 31.31 -18.43
N ASP A 447 -6.03 30.21 -18.87
CA ASP A 447 -7.47 30.05 -19.09
C ASP A 447 -8.22 29.65 -17.80
N ALA A 448 -7.66 30.00 -16.64
CA ALA A 448 -8.31 29.79 -15.37
C ALA A 448 -9.67 30.50 -15.33
N TYR A 449 -10.70 29.80 -14.85
CA TYR A 449 -12.03 30.37 -14.64
C TYR A 449 -11.99 31.56 -13.67
N LYS A 450 -11.08 31.50 -12.67
CA LYS A 450 -10.85 32.58 -11.71
C LYS A 450 -9.42 32.55 -11.19
N LEU A 451 -8.79 33.71 -11.07
CA LEU A 451 -7.56 33.92 -10.30
C LEU A 451 -7.90 34.60 -8.96
N VAL A 452 -7.33 34.13 -7.86
CA VAL A 452 -7.66 34.57 -6.50
C VAL A 452 -6.41 35.00 -5.74
N GLY A 453 -6.55 36.09 -4.96
CA GLY A 453 -5.54 36.60 -4.04
C GLY A 453 -4.31 37.16 -4.76
N GLY A 454 -3.20 36.42 -4.66
CA GLY A 454 -1.92 36.77 -5.28
C GLY A 454 -1.64 36.09 -6.61
N MET A 455 -2.52 35.22 -7.10
CA MET A 455 -2.29 34.50 -8.35
C MET A 455 -2.60 35.42 -9.53
N VAL A 456 -1.65 35.58 -10.43
CA VAL A 456 -1.75 36.48 -11.59
C VAL A 456 -1.18 35.81 -12.83
N LYS A 457 -1.52 36.34 -14.01
CA LYS A 457 -0.80 36.00 -15.23
C LYS A 457 0.55 36.73 -15.29
N GLY A 458 1.55 36.13 -15.92
CA GLY A 458 2.88 36.72 -16.09
C GLY A 458 2.81 38.10 -16.76
N SER A 459 2.03 38.22 -17.83
CA SER A 459 1.89 39.49 -18.56
C SER A 459 1.34 40.63 -17.71
N GLN A 460 0.46 40.34 -16.74
CA GLN A 460 -0.16 41.35 -15.85
C GLN A 460 0.86 42.02 -14.92
N ILE A 461 2.00 41.38 -14.70
CA ILE A 461 3.11 41.90 -13.87
C ILE A 461 4.38 42.11 -14.70
N GLY A 462 4.25 42.19 -16.03
CA GLY A 462 5.37 42.47 -16.94
C GLY A 462 6.40 41.34 -17.07
N LEU A 463 6.05 40.12 -16.68
CA LEU A 463 6.91 38.94 -16.88
C LEU A 463 6.59 38.26 -18.21
N ARG A 464 7.64 37.85 -18.91
CA ARG A 464 7.59 37.01 -20.11
C ARG A 464 8.70 35.97 -20.02
N ASP A 465 8.47 34.81 -20.59
CA ASP A 465 9.45 33.74 -20.68
C ASP A 465 9.49 33.17 -22.09
N ASP A 466 10.68 33.15 -22.68
CA ASP A 466 10.89 32.45 -23.93
C ASP A 466 10.58 30.95 -23.76
N GLY A 467 9.85 30.40 -24.71
CA GLY A 467 9.45 29.00 -24.74
C GLY A 467 8.18 28.64 -23.97
N ALA A 468 7.50 29.61 -23.34
CA ALA A 468 6.14 29.41 -22.82
C ALA A 468 5.15 29.18 -23.99
N PHE A 469 4.15 28.33 -23.81
CA PHE A 469 3.12 28.08 -24.84
C PHE A 469 2.02 29.14 -24.90
N GLY A 470 2.03 30.09 -23.98
CA GLY A 470 1.06 31.18 -23.83
C GLY A 470 1.49 32.05 -22.65
N ASP A 471 0.53 32.70 -22.00
CA ASP A 471 0.78 33.29 -20.69
C ASP A 471 0.85 32.20 -19.61
N PHE A 472 1.53 32.48 -18.50
CA PHE A 472 1.69 31.54 -17.39
C PHE A 472 1.12 32.12 -16.11
N ILE A 473 0.70 31.27 -15.19
CA ILE A 473 0.31 31.70 -13.84
C ILE A 473 1.52 31.73 -12.91
N VAL A 474 1.53 32.72 -12.01
CA VAL A 474 2.58 32.93 -11.01
C VAL A 474 1.99 33.61 -9.78
N SER A 475 2.53 33.29 -8.60
CA SER A 475 2.16 33.98 -7.35
C SER A 475 2.95 35.27 -7.20
N ARG A 476 2.29 36.36 -6.79
CA ARG A 476 2.93 37.60 -6.36
C ARG A 476 3.08 37.73 -4.83
N ILE A 477 2.60 36.73 -4.09
CA ILE A 477 2.69 36.70 -2.63
C ILE A 477 3.45 35.45 -2.16
N PRO A 478 4.12 35.51 -1.00
CA PRO A 478 4.83 34.37 -0.46
C PRO A 478 3.91 33.19 -0.14
N ALA A 479 4.41 31.97 -0.32
CA ALA A 479 3.74 30.73 0.06
C ALA A 479 4.79 29.69 0.47
N THR A 480 4.45 28.85 1.46
CA THR A 480 5.28 27.72 1.85
C THR A 480 4.43 26.46 2.03
N PRO A 481 5.02 25.25 2.00
CA PRO A 481 4.27 24.02 2.26
C PRO A 481 3.56 23.97 3.62
N ARG A 482 4.03 24.76 4.60
CA ARG A 482 3.44 24.87 5.94
C ARG A 482 2.36 25.95 6.03
N ALA A 483 2.35 26.91 5.11
CA ALA A 483 1.42 28.02 5.07
C ALA A 483 1.03 28.31 3.61
N ILE A 484 -0.08 27.71 3.17
CA ILE A 484 -0.64 27.95 1.83
C ILE A 484 -1.69 29.08 1.94
N PRO A 485 -1.42 30.27 1.37
CA PRO A 485 -2.38 31.36 1.37
C PRO A 485 -3.54 31.08 0.40
N GLU A 486 -4.59 31.90 0.47
CA GLU A 486 -5.69 31.90 -0.52
C GLU A 486 -5.22 32.55 -1.84
N CYS A 487 -4.25 31.90 -2.50
CA CYS A 487 -3.62 32.31 -3.73
C CYS A 487 -3.67 31.15 -4.73
N TYR A 488 -4.64 31.19 -5.65
CA TYR A 488 -4.88 30.07 -6.56
C TYR A 488 -5.52 30.47 -7.88
N ALA A 489 -5.37 29.58 -8.86
CA ALA A 489 -6.14 29.55 -10.10
C ALA A 489 -7.19 28.43 -10.05
N GLU A 490 -8.46 28.74 -10.33
CA GLU A 490 -9.57 27.76 -10.36
C GLU A 490 -9.90 27.37 -11.81
N TYR A 491 -10.09 26.07 -12.04
CA TYR A 491 -10.43 25.50 -13.34
C TYR A 491 -11.70 24.66 -13.23
N ARG A 492 -12.47 24.64 -14.33
CA ARG A 492 -13.64 23.79 -14.50
C ARG A 492 -13.48 22.96 -15.75
N ILE A 493 -13.51 21.64 -15.60
CA ILE A 493 -13.31 20.70 -16.71
C ILE A 493 -14.51 19.76 -16.84
N ARG A 494 -14.79 19.33 -18.06
CA ARG A 494 -15.74 18.25 -18.32
C ARG A 494 -14.96 16.95 -18.52
N VAL A 495 -15.17 16.00 -17.61
CA VAL A 495 -14.51 14.70 -17.61
C VAL A 495 -15.44 13.66 -18.27
N PRO A 496 -14.99 12.92 -19.30
CA PRO A 496 -15.86 12.04 -20.07
C PRO A 496 -16.32 10.78 -19.32
N HIS A 497 -15.53 10.30 -18.37
CA HIS A 497 -15.88 9.17 -17.51
C HIS A 497 -15.30 9.35 -16.10
N ALA A 498 -15.94 8.72 -15.11
CA ALA A 498 -15.37 8.68 -13.77
C ALA A 498 -14.10 7.80 -13.77
N GLY A 499 -13.17 8.08 -12.86
CA GLY A 499 -11.98 7.24 -12.70
C GLY A 499 -10.75 8.00 -12.22
N ALA A 500 -9.62 7.30 -12.24
CA ALA A 500 -8.31 7.86 -11.94
C ALA A 500 -7.77 8.64 -13.16
N TYR A 501 -7.22 9.82 -12.88
CA TYR A 501 -6.55 10.69 -13.82
C TYR A 501 -5.22 11.17 -13.23
N TYR A 502 -4.25 11.39 -14.09
CA TYR A 502 -2.89 11.79 -13.79
C TYR A 502 -2.67 13.22 -14.25
N ILE A 503 -2.13 14.01 -13.33
CA ILE A 503 -1.94 15.44 -13.53
C ILE A 503 -0.49 15.71 -13.90
N TRP A 504 -0.33 16.47 -14.96
CA TRP A 504 0.94 17.00 -15.42
C TRP A 504 0.82 18.52 -15.52
N GLY A 505 1.88 19.22 -15.14
CA GLY A 505 2.06 20.62 -15.45
C GLY A 505 3.36 20.82 -16.23
N ARG A 506 3.41 21.87 -17.03
CA ARG A 506 4.64 22.34 -17.65
C ARG A 506 5.12 23.56 -16.88
N PHE A 507 6.30 23.43 -16.27
CA PHE A 507 6.79 24.35 -15.27
C PHE A 507 8.12 24.96 -15.65
N LYS A 508 8.39 26.12 -15.06
CA LYS A 508 9.72 26.72 -14.97
C LYS A 508 9.93 27.29 -13.56
N TYR A 509 11.09 27.05 -12.99
CA TYR A 509 11.50 27.46 -11.63
C TYR A 509 12.71 28.41 -11.74
N PRO A 510 12.48 29.73 -11.87
CA PRO A 510 13.56 30.69 -12.11
C PRO A 510 14.59 30.77 -10.98
N SER A 511 14.25 30.32 -9.77
CA SER A 511 15.16 30.23 -8.64
C SER A 511 16.18 29.09 -8.72
N GLY A 512 16.00 28.14 -9.65
CA GLY A 512 16.88 27.01 -9.87
C GLY A 512 16.66 25.79 -8.95
N GLY A 513 15.82 25.91 -7.92
CA GLY A 513 15.47 24.79 -7.02
C GLY A 513 14.22 24.02 -7.45
N GLY A 514 13.99 22.86 -6.85
CA GLY A 514 12.71 22.15 -6.95
C GLY A 514 11.63 22.98 -6.28
N GLN A 515 10.69 23.47 -7.09
CA GLN A 515 9.51 24.21 -6.63
C GLN A 515 8.24 23.55 -7.13
N SER A 516 7.09 23.94 -6.60
CA SER A 516 5.83 23.28 -6.89
C SER A 516 4.60 24.16 -6.69
N PHE A 517 3.49 23.68 -7.24
CA PHE A 517 2.14 24.13 -6.91
C PHE A 517 1.38 23.01 -6.19
N ALA A 518 0.24 23.31 -5.58
CA ALA A 518 -0.66 22.30 -5.02
C ALA A 518 -1.93 22.14 -5.87
N PHE A 519 -2.22 20.90 -6.30
CA PHE A 519 -3.44 20.52 -7.02
C PHE A 519 -4.49 20.00 -6.05
N ILE A 520 -5.59 20.75 -5.90
CA ILE A 520 -6.62 20.51 -4.89
C ILE A 520 -8.00 20.46 -5.56
N LEU A 521 -8.73 19.37 -5.34
CA LEU A 521 -10.11 19.26 -5.84
C LEU A 521 -11.04 20.18 -5.02
N ALA A 522 -12.06 20.75 -5.67
CA ALA A 522 -13.05 21.55 -4.95
C ALA A 522 -13.71 20.72 -3.83
N GLY A 523 -13.75 21.27 -2.62
CA GLY A 523 -14.26 20.60 -1.42
C GLY A 523 -13.20 19.86 -0.60
N GLU A 524 -11.96 19.72 -1.09
CA GLU A 524 -10.84 19.27 -0.28
C GLU A 524 -10.22 20.43 0.51
N PRO A 525 -9.66 20.18 1.72
CA PRO A 525 -8.95 21.20 2.47
C PRO A 525 -7.68 21.64 1.74
N ALA A 526 -7.42 22.95 1.73
CA ALA A 526 -6.18 23.51 1.19
C ALA A 526 -4.99 23.08 2.06
N THR A 527 -4.00 22.42 1.46
CA THR A 527 -2.81 21.93 2.19
C THR A 527 -1.59 21.86 1.27
N GLY A 528 -0.41 22.15 1.83
CA GLY A 528 0.88 22.03 1.15
C GLY A 528 1.55 20.67 1.31
N ALA A 529 0.82 19.65 1.74
CA ALA A 529 1.30 18.27 1.80
C ALA A 529 1.86 17.84 0.44
N LEU A 530 2.98 17.12 0.45
CA LEU A 530 3.62 16.63 -0.78
C LEU A 530 2.66 15.80 -1.64
N SER A 531 1.73 15.07 -1.02
CA SER A 531 0.68 14.29 -1.71
C SER A 531 -0.26 15.12 -2.59
N LYS A 532 -0.34 16.43 -2.39
CA LYS A 532 -1.11 17.37 -3.22
C LYS A 532 -0.24 18.14 -4.22
N ALA A 533 1.09 18.06 -4.10
CA ALA A 533 2.00 18.81 -4.96
C ALA A 533 1.95 18.34 -6.42
N ILE A 534 2.17 19.30 -7.33
CA ILE A 534 2.56 19.06 -8.71
C ILE A 534 3.86 19.83 -9.00
N GLY A 535 4.78 19.20 -9.74
CA GLY A 535 6.15 19.69 -9.89
C GLY A 535 7.12 19.08 -8.88
N ASN A 536 8.08 19.89 -8.41
CA ASN A 536 9.09 19.59 -7.38
C ASN A 536 10.34 18.82 -7.85
N SER A 537 10.76 19.03 -9.10
CA SER A 537 12.03 18.54 -9.65
C SER A 537 12.97 19.70 -10.01
N ALA A 538 14.20 19.70 -9.49
CA ALA A 538 15.20 20.70 -9.88
C ALA A 538 15.98 20.36 -11.17
N VAL A 539 15.89 19.10 -11.65
CA VAL A 539 16.69 18.56 -12.78
C VAL A 539 16.55 19.35 -14.08
N LYS A 540 15.51 20.19 -14.22
CA LYS A 540 15.32 21.13 -15.35
C LYS A 540 14.75 22.49 -14.91
N ALA A 541 15.00 22.90 -13.66
CA ALA A 541 14.36 24.06 -13.05
C ALA A 541 14.36 25.32 -13.94
N LEU A 542 15.48 25.64 -14.57
CA LEU A 542 15.61 26.87 -15.37
C LEU A 542 15.01 26.78 -16.79
N GLN A 543 14.47 25.63 -17.19
CA GLN A 543 13.86 25.39 -18.50
C GLN A 543 12.38 25.01 -18.33
N TRP A 544 11.57 25.30 -19.34
CA TRP A 544 10.21 24.74 -19.40
C TRP A 544 10.29 23.22 -19.51
N HIS A 545 9.65 22.52 -18.57
CA HIS A 545 9.66 21.06 -18.54
C HIS A 545 8.35 20.51 -17.99
N TRP A 546 7.98 19.33 -18.46
CA TRP A 546 6.85 18.59 -17.93
C TRP A 546 7.22 17.89 -16.63
N ASP A 547 6.37 18.06 -15.63
CA ASP A 547 6.47 17.35 -14.35
C ASP A 547 5.06 16.97 -13.87
N SER A 548 4.98 15.86 -13.13
CA SER A 548 3.76 15.43 -12.46
C SER A 548 3.92 15.67 -10.97
N GLN A 549 4.68 14.82 -10.28
CA GLN A 549 5.03 14.97 -8.89
C GLN A 549 6.39 14.33 -8.64
N SER A 550 7.34 15.07 -8.08
CA SER A 550 8.66 14.57 -7.68
C SER A 550 8.93 14.82 -6.19
N SER A 551 9.83 14.05 -5.60
CA SER A 551 10.16 14.12 -4.16
C SER A 551 11.60 14.53 -3.91
N GLY A 552 12.11 15.52 -4.64
CA GLY A 552 13.43 16.10 -4.38
C GLY A 552 14.12 16.66 -5.62
N ASP A 553 15.17 17.44 -5.37
CA ASP A 553 15.87 18.23 -6.40
C ASP A 553 16.58 17.37 -7.47
N ALA A 554 17.16 16.24 -7.06
CA ALA A 554 17.89 15.32 -7.94
C ALA A 554 17.01 14.21 -8.56
N ILE A 555 15.69 14.32 -8.41
CA ILE A 555 14.74 13.30 -8.88
C ILE A 555 14.21 13.72 -10.26
N PRO A 556 14.25 12.83 -11.28
CA PRO A 556 13.72 13.16 -12.61
C PRO A 556 12.26 13.66 -12.56
N PRO A 557 11.87 14.64 -13.41
CA PRO A 557 10.48 15.10 -13.49
C PRO A 557 9.50 13.94 -13.74
N GLY A 558 8.41 13.90 -12.98
CA GLY A 558 7.36 12.89 -13.09
C GLY A 558 7.77 11.49 -12.64
N SER A 559 8.80 11.38 -11.80
CA SER A 559 9.16 10.10 -11.15
C SER A 559 8.03 9.57 -10.25
N GLY A 560 7.28 10.48 -9.63
CA GLY A 560 5.97 10.22 -9.06
C GLY A 560 4.87 10.64 -10.03
N ARG A 561 3.65 10.18 -9.77
CA ARG A 561 2.49 10.48 -10.59
C ARG A 561 1.37 10.98 -9.72
N ARG A 562 1.07 12.28 -9.83
CA ARG A 562 -0.07 12.88 -9.13
C ARG A 562 -1.36 12.31 -9.69
N MET A 563 -1.94 11.35 -8.99
CA MET A 563 -3.22 10.75 -9.35
C MET A 563 -4.38 11.37 -8.56
N VAL A 564 -5.45 11.76 -9.24
CA VAL A 564 -6.71 12.21 -8.67
C VAL A 564 -7.87 11.37 -9.22
N ARG A 565 -8.96 11.26 -8.48
CA ARG A 565 -10.19 10.63 -8.99
C ARG A 565 -11.21 11.70 -9.33
N PHE A 566 -11.68 11.70 -10.58
CA PHE A 566 -12.75 12.57 -11.04
C PHE A 566 -14.07 11.81 -11.18
N LYS A 567 -15.18 12.53 -11.05
CA LYS A 567 -16.50 12.04 -11.44
C LYS A 567 -16.72 12.30 -12.93
N LYS A 568 -17.60 11.54 -13.59
CA LYS A 568 -18.06 11.88 -14.94
C LYS A 568 -18.79 13.24 -14.89
N GLY A 569 -18.58 14.09 -15.89
CA GLY A 569 -19.21 15.40 -15.99
C GLY A 569 -18.31 16.55 -15.51
N ILE A 570 -18.92 17.63 -15.03
CA ILE A 570 -18.17 18.83 -14.63
C ILE A 570 -17.48 18.60 -13.29
N ASN A 571 -16.17 18.86 -13.25
CA ASN A 571 -15.36 18.85 -12.04
C ASN A 571 -14.63 20.19 -11.90
N THR A 572 -14.39 20.59 -10.65
CA THR A 572 -13.67 21.83 -10.33
C THR A 572 -12.44 21.49 -9.50
N PHE A 573 -11.31 22.12 -9.84
CA PHE A 573 -10.08 22.02 -9.08
C PHE A 573 -9.37 23.36 -9.04
N ARG A 574 -8.41 23.48 -8.13
CA ARG A 574 -7.61 24.69 -7.90
C ARG A 574 -6.13 24.35 -7.88
N ILE A 575 -5.34 25.24 -8.48
CA ILE A 575 -3.88 25.23 -8.43
C ILE A 575 -3.45 26.34 -7.47
N TYR A 576 -3.01 25.97 -6.27
CA TYR A 576 -2.53 26.90 -5.26
C TYR A 576 -1.03 27.15 -5.37
N ALA A 577 -0.61 28.37 -5.06
CA ALA A 577 0.78 28.64 -4.74
C ALA A 577 1.21 27.80 -3.53
N ARG A 578 2.24 26.97 -3.69
CA ARG A 578 2.78 26.12 -2.61
C ARG A 578 4.15 26.61 -2.16
N GLU A 579 5.00 27.03 -3.10
CA GLU A 579 6.30 27.64 -2.85
C GLU A 579 6.42 28.93 -3.66
N ALA A 580 6.49 30.06 -2.98
CA ALA A 580 6.66 31.38 -3.59
C ALA A 580 7.34 32.33 -2.61
N SER A 581 8.21 33.20 -3.13
CA SER A 581 8.76 34.36 -2.45
C SER A 581 7.94 35.63 -2.73
N ASP A 582 8.38 36.73 -2.12
CA ASP A 582 7.93 38.09 -2.35
C ASP A 582 8.36 38.65 -3.72
N ASP A 583 9.46 38.17 -4.31
CA ASP A 583 9.85 38.49 -5.69
C ASP A 583 9.22 37.53 -6.72
N PRO A 584 8.22 37.97 -7.52
CA PRO A 584 7.56 37.12 -8.50
C PRO A 584 8.50 36.65 -9.62
N LYS A 585 9.62 37.35 -9.87
CA LYS A 585 10.59 36.96 -10.90
C LYS A 585 11.24 35.62 -10.58
N ARG A 586 11.33 35.26 -9.30
CA ARG A 586 11.94 34.03 -8.78
C ARG A 586 10.94 32.90 -8.54
N ASN A 587 9.64 33.18 -8.66
CA ASN A 587 8.58 32.26 -8.31
C ASN A 587 8.33 31.23 -9.42
N PRO A 588 7.86 30.01 -9.05
CA PRO A 588 7.55 28.98 -10.03
C PRO A 588 6.43 29.44 -10.96
N ARG A 589 6.52 29.00 -12.22
CA ARG A 589 5.64 29.37 -13.32
C ARG A 589 5.00 28.10 -13.88
N LEU A 590 3.74 28.19 -14.27
CA LEU A 590 2.98 27.10 -14.90
C LEU A 590 2.26 27.65 -16.11
N ASP A 591 2.53 27.13 -17.31
CA ASP A 591 1.93 27.59 -18.57
C ASP A 591 0.89 26.61 -19.14
N MET A 592 1.04 25.30 -18.90
CA MET A 592 0.14 24.28 -19.43
C MET A 592 -0.14 23.17 -18.41
N ILE A 593 -1.37 22.66 -18.42
CA ILE A 593 -1.81 21.52 -17.60
C ILE A 593 -2.32 20.42 -18.54
N LEU A 594 -1.86 19.19 -18.31
CA LEU A 594 -2.44 17.99 -18.91
C LEU A 594 -3.09 17.14 -17.82
N ILE A 595 -4.33 16.72 -18.06
CA ILE A 595 -5.05 15.73 -17.27
C ILE A 595 -5.31 14.52 -18.17
N THR A 596 -4.69 13.39 -17.86
CA THR A 596 -4.80 12.16 -18.66
C THR A 596 -5.25 10.97 -17.83
N ASP A 597 -6.07 10.08 -18.38
CA ASP A 597 -6.41 8.81 -17.72
C ASP A 597 -5.39 7.68 -17.98
N ASN A 598 -4.26 7.99 -18.63
CA ASN A 598 -3.21 7.05 -18.94
C ASN A 598 -1.97 7.25 -18.06
N ALA A 599 -1.74 6.31 -17.15
CA ALA A 599 -0.68 6.36 -16.14
C ALA A 599 0.74 6.47 -16.70
N ILE A 600 0.97 5.84 -17.84
CA ILE A 600 2.31 5.74 -18.46
C ILE A 600 2.58 6.85 -19.47
N TYR A 601 1.56 7.62 -19.85
CA TYR A 601 1.74 8.69 -20.81
C TYR A 601 2.60 9.79 -20.17
N VAL A 602 3.59 10.25 -20.93
CA VAL A 602 4.45 11.38 -20.58
C VAL A 602 4.25 12.41 -21.69
N PRO A 603 3.72 13.61 -21.36
CA PRO A 603 3.49 14.64 -22.36
C PRO A 603 4.80 15.09 -23.00
N LYS A 604 4.73 15.42 -24.28
CA LYS A 604 5.79 16.08 -25.04
C LYS A 604 5.30 17.43 -25.50
N ASP A 605 6.24 18.36 -25.68
CA ASP A 605 5.94 19.71 -26.18
C ASP A 605 5.22 19.69 -27.53
N ALA A 606 5.60 18.79 -28.43
CA ALA A 606 4.93 18.61 -29.73
C ALA A 606 3.45 18.22 -29.59
N ASP A 607 3.09 17.42 -28.58
CA ASP A 607 1.71 16.99 -28.34
C ASP A 607 0.84 18.15 -27.85
N ALA A 608 1.44 19.03 -27.04
CA ALA A 608 0.78 20.20 -26.47
C ALA A 608 0.62 21.33 -27.50
N MET A 609 1.65 21.60 -28.32
CA MET A 609 1.60 22.68 -29.32
C MET A 609 0.48 22.51 -30.36
N GLN A 610 0.11 21.28 -30.69
CA GLN A 610 -1.05 21.00 -31.57
C GLN A 610 -2.40 21.43 -30.96
N ARG A 611 -2.42 21.83 -29.69
CA ARG A 611 -3.62 22.18 -28.90
C ARG A 611 -3.63 23.62 -28.40
N VAL A 612 -2.59 24.39 -28.73
CA VAL A 612 -2.40 25.80 -28.35
C VAL A 612 -3.15 26.74 -29.32
N ASN A 613 -3.41 26.27 -30.55
CA ASN A 613 -4.26 26.92 -31.56
C ASN A 613 -5.68 26.35 -31.51
#